data_AF-A0A2Z4Y6K4-F1
#
_entry.id   AF-A0A2Z4Y6K4-F1
#
_cell.length_a   1.000
_cell.length_b   1.000
_cell.length_c   1.000
_cell.angle_alpha   90.00
_cell.angle_beta   90.00
_cell.angle_gamma   90.00
#
_symmetry.space_group_name_H-M   'P 1'
#
loop_
_entity.id
_entity.type
_entity.pdbx_description
1 polymer ?
#
loop_
_entity_poly.entity_id
_entity_poly.type
_entity_poly.pdbx_seq_one_letter_code
_entity_poly.pdbx_strand_id
1 'polypeptide(L)'
;MARILGISGSLREGSHAHVLVRLALDAARKAGAEVELLDLREWFLPLFEAHKSYGDHPIVSKVVQKIRDAEGYIVGSPEYHASMSGALKNLFDFVYTELSGKLFGLVIATGGSQGVACADNLRACIHSCHGWTLPYIAAARLADFDEQGNLRNEQVRDRLERIGRDVAIYAPLLWQQFKADQALPPGPTRGFAEWAL
;
A
#
# COMPACT_ATOMS: atom_id res chain seq x y z
N MET A 1 -1.99 10.29 16.34
CA MET A 1 -0.84 10.00 15.45
C MET A 1 -1.40 9.32 14.21
N ALA A 2 -0.81 9.54 13.03
CA ALA A 2 -1.28 8.92 11.80
C ALA A 2 -1.07 7.40 11.86
N ARG A 3 -2.07 6.60 11.47
CA ARG A 3 -1.93 5.13 11.40
C ARG A 3 -1.57 4.69 9.98
N ILE A 4 -0.33 4.27 9.77
CA ILE A 4 0.18 3.87 8.46
C ILE A 4 0.39 2.36 8.41
N LEU A 5 -0.22 1.71 7.41
CA LEU A 5 -0.08 0.27 7.18
C LEU A 5 0.89 0.00 6.02
N GLY A 6 1.99 -0.69 6.29
CA GLY A 6 2.83 -1.23 5.23
C GLY A 6 2.31 -2.59 4.78
N ILE A 7 2.25 -2.83 3.47
CA ILE A 7 1.79 -4.09 2.90
C ILE A 7 2.93 -4.73 2.12
N SER A 8 3.43 -5.88 2.59
CA SER A 8 4.41 -6.68 1.85
C SER A 8 3.68 -7.64 0.90
N GLY A 9 3.65 -7.29 -0.38
CA GLY A 9 2.96 -8.04 -1.43
C GLY A 9 3.69 -9.28 -1.94
N SER A 10 4.51 -9.96 -1.14
CA SER A 10 5.29 -11.11 -1.59
C SER A 10 5.19 -12.27 -0.61
N LEU A 11 4.99 -13.48 -1.13
CA LEU A 11 5.01 -14.71 -0.33
C LEU A 11 6.42 -15.31 -0.20
N ARG A 12 7.41 -14.74 -0.91
CA ARG A 12 8.78 -15.28 -0.97
C ARG A 12 9.53 -14.94 0.31
N GLU A 13 10.17 -15.94 0.91
CA GLU A 13 11.15 -15.72 1.98
C GLU A 13 12.31 -14.86 1.49
N GLY A 14 12.74 -13.89 2.30
CA GLY A 14 13.76 -12.92 1.89
C GLY A 14 13.31 -12.03 0.72
N SER A 15 12.03 -11.66 0.67
CA SER A 15 11.52 -10.78 -0.38
C SER A 15 12.14 -9.39 -0.27
N HIS A 16 12.69 -8.90 -1.39
CA HIS A 16 13.18 -7.53 -1.48
C HIS A 16 12.04 -6.51 -1.31
N ALA A 17 10.82 -6.81 -1.77
CA ALA A 17 9.67 -5.93 -1.54
C ALA A 17 9.39 -5.75 -0.03
N HIS A 18 9.48 -6.83 0.75
CA HIS A 18 9.36 -6.78 2.21
C HIS A 18 10.42 -5.86 2.84
N VAL A 19 11.69 -5.99 2.43
CA VAL A 19 12.79 -5.14 2.91
C VAL A 19 12.50 -3.66 2.64
N LEU A 20 12.10 -3.33 1.42
CA LEU A 20 11.82 -1.94 1.05
C LEU A 20 10.62 -1.35 1.82
N VAL A 21 9.54 -2.12 2.02
CA VAL A 21 8.39 -1.69 2.83
C VAL A 21 8.80 -1.40 4.26
N ARG A 22 9.62 -2.26 4.88
CA ARG A 22 10.11 -2.04 6.24
C ARG A 22 10.93 -0.77 6.36
N LEU A 23 11.84 -0.51 5.43
CA LEU A 23 12.65 0.71 5.42
C LEU A 23 11.78 1.97 5.32
N ALA A 24 10.76 1.95 4.46
CA ALA A 24 9.83 3.08 4.32
C ALA A 24 8.91 3.24 5.55
N LEU A 25 8.47 2.13 6.19
CA LEU A 25 7.74 2.20 7.46
C LEU A 25 8.61 2.75 8.60
N ASP A 26 9.90 2.41 8.64
CA ASP A 26 10.82 2.97 9.63
C ASP A 26 10.94 4.49 9.48
N ALA A 27 10.95 5.00 8.24
CA ALA A 27 10.91 6.44 7.98
C ALA A 27 9.57 7.08 8.36
N ALA A 28 8.44 6.43 8.10
CA ALA A 28 7.13 6.88 8.58
C ALA A 28 7.07 6.96 10.11
N ARG A 29 7.62 5.95 10.81
CA ARG A 29 7.71 5.94 12.28
C ARG A 29 8.57 7.10 12.79
N LYS A 30 9.73 7.35 12.18
CA LYS A 30 10.59 8.51 12.51
C LYS A 30 9.88 9.85 12.28
N ALA A 31 8.96 9.91 11.33
CA ALA A 31 8.11 11.08 11.07
C ALA A 31 6.90 11.19 12.02
N GLY A 32 6.76 10.31 13.02
CA GLY A 32 5.73 10.39 14.07
C GLY A 32 4.44 9.60 13.79
N ALA A 33 4.44 8.73 12.77
CA ALA A 33 3.32 7.81 12.54
C ALA A 33 3.36 6.59 13.47
N GLU A 34 2.19 6.10 13.84
CA GLU A 34 2.02 4.72 14.29
C GLU A 34 2.03 3.82 13.05
N VAL A 35 2.86 2.78 13.06
CA VAL A 35 3.06 1.94 11.89
C VAL A 35 2.81 0.47 12.20
N GLU A 36 2.13 -0.20 11.28
CA GLU A 36 1.90 -1.64 11.30
C GLU A 36 2.38 -2.26 9.97
N LEU A 37 2.81 -3.52 10.02
CA LEU A 37 3.17 -4.31 8.83
C LEU A 37 2.14 -5.44 8.63
N LEU A 38 1.53 -5.47 7.45
CA LEU A 38 0.79 -6.61 6.93
C LEU A 38 1.69 -7.37 5.94
N ASP A 39 2.30 -8.46 6.41
CA ASP A 39 3.06 -9.35 5.53
C ASP A 39 2.17 -10.45 4.94
N LEU A 40 1.91 -10.41 3.63
CA LEU A 40 1.04 -11.40 3.00
C LEU A 40 1.60 -12.83 3.08
N ARG A 41 2.90 -13.01 3.35
CA ARG A 41 3.46 -14.33 3.67
C ARG A 41 2.92 -14.90 4.98
N GLU A 42 2.61 -14.06 5.96
CA GLU A 42 2.09 -14.47 7.27
C GLU A 42 0.55 -14.51 7.30
N TRP A 43 -0.08 -13.78 6.38
CA TRP A 43 -1.54 -13.64 6.27
C TRP A 43 -2.06 -14.36 5.03
N PHE A 44 -2.12 -15.69 5.09
CA PHE A 44 -2.65 -16.52 4.01
C PHE A 44 -4.14 -16.26 3.76
N LEU A 45 -4.42 -15.41 2.78
CA LEU A 45 -5.77 -15.18 2.29
C LEU A 45 -6.20 -16.33 1.38
N PRO A 46 -7.48 -16.75 1.43
CA PRO A 46 -8.04 -17.59 0.38
C PRO A 46 -8.01 -16.83 -0.95
N LEU A 47 -8.10 -17.57 -2.05
CA LEU A 47 -8.33 -16.92 -3.35
C LEU A 47 -9.71 -16.23 -3.32
N PHE A 48 -9.76 -15.00 -3.80
CA PHE A 48 -11.00 -14.26 -3.89
C PHE A 48 -11.97 -14.89 -4.89
N GLU A 49 -13.23 -15.01 -4.50
CA GLU A 49 -14.32 -15.48 -5.34
C GLU A 49 -15.50 -14.49 -5.23
N ALA A 50 -15.84 -13.83 -6.34
CA ALA A 50 -16.80 -12.72 -6.35
C ALA A 50 -18.23 -13.08 -5.86
N HIS A 51 -18.59 -14.36 -5.85
CA HIS A 51 -19.90 -14.84 -5.43
C HIS A 51 -19.96 -15.23 -3.94
N LYS A 52 -18.83 -15.17 -3.22
CA LYS A 52 -18.74 -15.56 -1.81
C LYS A 52 -18.73 -14.35 -0.89
N SER A 53 -19.37 -14.50 0.27
CA SER A 53 -19.21 -13.59 1.39
C SER A 53 -18.08 -14.08 2.29
N TYR A 54 -17.22 -13.15 2.72
CA TYR A 54 -16.08 -13.44 3.59
C TYR A 54 -16.18 -12.75 4.95
N GLY A 55 -17.34 -12.19 5.30
CA GLY A 55 -17.54 -11.43 6.55
C GLY A 55 -17.13 -12.20 7.81
N ASP A 56 -17.39 -13.51 7.84
CA ASP A 56 -17.07 -14.37 8.99
C ASP A 56 -15.74 -15.13 8.82
N HIS A 57 -15.03 -14.96 7.71
CA HIS A 57 -13.76 -15.65 7.50
C HIS A 57 -12.69 -15.05 8.43
N PRO A 58 -12.06 -15.86 9.32
CA PRO A 58 -11.29 -15.33 10.45
C PRO A 58 -10.03 -14.56 10.06
N ILE A 59 -9.38 -14.94 8.94
CA ILE A 59 -8.20 -14.22 8.42
C ILE A 59 -8.63 -12.99 7.61
N VAL A 60 -9.53 -13.15 6.65
CA VAL A 60 -10.02 -12.05 5.80
C VAL A 60 -10.59 -10.91 6.64
N SER A 61 -11.46 -11.19 7.60
CA SER A 61 -12.05 -10.15 8.48
C SER A 61 -10.98 -9.34 9.22
N LYS A 62 -9.94 -10.00 9.76
CA LYS A 62 -8.82 -9.33 10.43
C LYS A 62 -8.00 -8.47 9.47
N VAL A 63 -7.74 -8.97 8.26
CA VAL A 63 -6.98 -8.23 7.24
C VAL A 63 -7.75 -7.00 6.76
N VAL A 64 -9.04 -7.17 6.45
CA VAL A 64 -9.93 -6.07 6.07
C VAL A 64 -10.02 -5.04 7.18
N GLN A 65 -10.08 -5.48 8.45
CA GLN A 65 -10.09 -4.56 9.60
C GLN A 65 -8.79 -3.72 9.68
N LYS A 66 -7.62 -4.34 9.50
CA LYS A 66 -6.33 -3.61 9.46
C LYS A 66 -6.31 -2.56 8.35
N ILE A 67 -6.79 -2.92 7.16
CA ILE A 67 -6.91 -1.99 6.04
C ILE A 67 -7.86 -0.85 6.42
N ARG A 68 -9.04 -1.17 6.96
CA ARG A 68 -10.03 -0.17 7.37
C ARG A 68 -9.47 0.83 8.38
N ASP A 69 -8.70 0.36 9.36
CA ASP A 69 -8.17 1.18 10.46
C ASP A 69 -7.00 2.10 10.04
N ALA A 70 -6.30 1.76 8.95
CA ALA A 70 -5.21 2.57 8.43
C ALA A 70 -5.72 3.88 7.79
N GLU A 71 -4.93 4.95 7.91
CA GLU A 71 -5.20 6.27 7.33
C GLU A 71 -4.35 6.52 6.07
N GLY A 72 -3.28 5.74 5.89
CA GLY A 72 -2.43 5.70 4.71
C GLY A 72 -1.64 4.41 4.61
N TYR A 73 -1.03 4.19 3.46
CA TYR A 73 -0.40 2.92 3.14
C TYR A 73 0.98 3.10 2.51
N ILE A 74 1.85 2.13 2.78
CA ILE A 74 3.09 1.92 2.02
C ILE A 74 3.01 0.52 1.42
N VAL A 75 2.77 0.43 0.12
CA VAL A 75 2.49 -0.86 -0.54
C VAL A 75 3.69 -1.30 -1.36
N GLY A 76 4.21 -2.47 -1.00
CA GLY A 76 5.34 -3.13 -1.64
C GLY A 76 4.90 -4.25 -2.57
N SER A 77 5.41 -4.28 -3.79
CA SER A 77 5.24 -5.44 -4.67
C SER A 77 6.55 -5.86 -5.33
N PRO A 78 6.84 -7.16 -5.46
CA PRO A 78 7.72 -7.61 -6.52
C PRO A 78 7.06 -7.35 -7.88
N GLU A 79 7.85 -7.10 -8.92
CA GLU A 79 7.37 -7.02 -10.29
C GLU A 79 7.38 -8.42 -10.92
N TYR A 80 6.19 -8.90 -11.29
CA TYR A 80 6.01 -10.14 -12.03
C TYR A 80 5.27 -9.83 -13.34
N HIS A 81 5.90 -10.16 -14.47
CA HIS A 81 5.36 -9.90 -15.81
C HIS A 81 4.86 -8.44 -16.00
N ALA A 82 5.69 -7.48 -15.57
CA ALA A 82 5.39 -6.04 -15.62
C ALA A 82 4.17 -5.61 -14.77
N SER A 83 3.76 -6.42 -13.80
CA SER A 83 2.59 -6.18 -12.96
C SER A 83 2.90 -6.43 -11.47
N MET A 84 1.97 -6.03 -10.62
CA MET A 84 1.97 -6.37 -9.20
C MET A 84 1.87 -7.90 -8.99
N SER A 85 2.20 -8.36 -7.80
CA SER A 85 2.07 -9.78 -7.48
C SER A 85 0.61 -10.24 -7.44
N GLY A 86 0.38 -11.51 -7.77
CA GLY A 86 -0.94 -12.13 -7.62
C GLY A 86 -1.44 -12.12 -6.17
N ALA A 87 -0.55 -12.23 -5.19
CA ALA A 87 -0.90 -12.16 -3.77
C ALA A 87 -1.44 -10.77 -3.39
N LEU A 88 -0.78 -9.71 -3.86
CA LEU A 88 -1.21 -8.34 -3.62
C LEU A 88 -2.52 -8.03 -4.35
N LYS A 89 -2.67 -8.48 -5.60
CA LYS A 89 -3.93 -8.34 -6.33
C LYS A 89 -5.08 -9.07 -5.63
N ASN A 90 -4.82 -10.29 -5.14
CA ASN A 90 -5.81 -11.07 -4.40
C ASN A 90 -6.26 -10.36 -3.12
N LEU A 91 -5.34 -9.72 -2.38
CA LEU A 91 -5.69 -8.86 -1.24
C LEU A 91 -6.64 -7.74 -1.68
N PHE A 92 -6.30 -7.02 -2.75
CA PHE A 92 -7.09 -5.90 -3.25
C PHE A 92 -8.46 -6.31 -3.76
N ASP A 93 -8.67 -7.55 -4.17
CA ASP A 93 -10.00 -8.05 -4.54
C ASP A 93 -10.95 -8.21 -3.33
N PHE A 94 -10.44 -8.29 -2.10
CA PHE A 94 -11.27 -8.35 -0.88
C PHE A 94 -11.74 -6.99 -0.36
N VAL A 95 -11.22 -5.88 -0.89
CA VAL A 95 -11.45 -4.53 -0.36
C VAL A 95 -11.82 -3.55 -1.46
N TYR A 96 -12.65 -2.57 -1.14
CA TYR A 96 -13.04 -1.55 -2.11
C TYR A 96 -13.14 -0.18 -1.45
N THR A 97 -14.25 0.10 -0.77
CA THR A 97 -14.47 1.38 -0.09
C THR A 97 -13.51 1.60 1.07
N GLU A 98 -12.92 0.54 1.64
CA GLU A 98 -11.90 0.64 2.69
C GLU A 98 -10.63 1.39 2.24
N LEU A 99 -10.40 1.53 0.93
CA LEU A 99 -9.25 2.23 0.37
C LEU A 99 -9.57 3.70 0.00
N SER A 100 -10.85 4.06 -0.06
CA SER A 100 -11.31 5.35 -0.57
C SER A 100 -10.78 6.51 0.28
N GLY A 101 -10.30 7.56 -0.38
CA GLY A 101 -9.80 8.78 0.27
C GLY A 101 -8.44 8.65 0.96
N LYS A 102 -7.84 7.45 0.98
CA LYS A 102 -6.55 7.19 1.66
C LYS A 102 -5.37 7.27 0.70
N LEU A 103 -4.21 7.65 1.22
CA LEU A 103 -2.98 7.87 0.43
C LEU A 103 -2.05 6.66 0.46
N PHE A 104 -1.47 6.34 -0.70
CA PHE A 104 -0.55 5.23 -0.90
C PHE A 104 0.82 5.72 -1.39
N GLY A 105 1.88 5.26 -0.73
CA GLY A 105 3.24 5.26 -1.24
C GLY A 105 3.58 3.91 -1.87
N LEU A 106 4.17 3.91 -3.07
CA LEU A 106 4.41 2.68 -3.83
C LEU A 106 5.89 2.33 -3.86
N VAL A 107 6.17 1.06 -3.56
CA VAL A 107 7.52 0.53 -3.44
C VAL A 107 7.65 -0.77 -4.25
N ILE A 108 8.56 -0.80 -5.22
CA ILE A 108 8.64 -1.89 -6.19
C ILE A 108 10.00 -2.59 -6.12
N ALA A 109 10.02 -3.91 -6.00
CA ALA A 109 11.22 -4.72 -6.18
C ALA A 109 11.21 -5.37 -7.57
N THR A 110 12.24 -5.13 -8.38
CA THR A 110 12.32 -5.62 -9.76
C THR A 110 13.55 -6.51 -9.96
N GLY A 111 13.51 -7.34 -11.02
CA GLY A 111 14.71 -8.05 -11.48
C GLY A 111 15.73 -7.14 -12.18
N GLY A 112 15.29 -5.97 -12.69
CA GLY A 112 16.17 -5.07 -13.46
C GLY A 112 15.47 -3.88 -14.11
N SER A 113 14.14 -3.90 -14.25
CA SER A 113 13.37 -2.76 -14.76
C SER A 113 13.32 -1.60 -13.75
N GLN A 114 12.76 -0.47 -14.18
CA GLN A 114 12.49 0.68 -13.30
C GLN A 114 11.20 0.55 -12.47
N GLY A 115 10.45 -0.55 -12.60
CA GLY A 115 9.23 -0.78 -11.84
C GLY A 115 8.02 0.08 -12.24
N VAL A 116 8.14 0.87 -13.32
CA VAL A 116 7.10 1.83 -13.74
C VAL A 116 5.82 1.11 -14.16
N ALA A 117 5.91 0.07 -14.99
CA ALA A 117 4.74 -0.69 -15.43
C ALA A 117 4.01 -1.36 -14.25
N CYS A 118 4.77 -1.96 -13.32
CA CYS A 118 4.22 -2.53 -12.10
C CYS A 118 3.52 -1.46 -11.24
N ALA A 119 4.14 -0.29 -11.07
CA ALA A 119 3.56 0.81 -10.32
C ALA A 119 2.28 1.34 -10.98
N ASP A 120 2.24 1.44 -12.30
CA ASP A 120 1.06 1.94 -13.02
C ASP A 120 -0.11 0.95 -12.94
N ASN A 121 0.16 -0.37 -12.99
CA ASN A 121 -0.86 -1.38 -12.73
C ASN A 121 -1.41 -1.28 -11.30
N LEU A 122 -0.53 -1.09 -10.31
CA LEU A 122 -0.91 -0.92 -8.92
C LEU A 122 -1.72 0.37 -8.71
N ARG A 123 -1.32 1.49 -9.34
CA ARG A 123 -2.07 2.75 -9.34
C ARG A 123 -3.46 2.59 -9.92
N ALA A 124 -3.59 1.91 -11.07
CA ALA A 124 -4.89 1.68 -11.69
C ALA A 124 -5.84 0.96 -10.72
N CYS A 125 -5.36 -0.06 -10.01
CA CYS A 125 -6.14 -0.79 -9.01
C CYS A 125 -6.50 0.06 -7.78
N ILE A 126 -5.59 0.93 -7.32
CA ILE A 126 -5.84 1.84 -6.19
C ILE A 126 -6.86 2.93 -6.57
N HIS A 127 -6.69 3.53 -7.75
CA HIS A 127 -7.57 4.59 -8.23
C HIS A 127 -8.99 4.09 -8.51
N SER A 128 -9.16 2.84 -8.98
CA SER A 128 -10.49 2.25 -9.13
C SER A 128 -11.23 2.07 -7.80
N CYS A 129 -10.51 2.10 -6.67
CA CYS A 129 -11.06 2.06 -5.32
C CYS A 129 -11.06 3.46 -4.64
N HIS A 130 -10.88 4.53 -5.43
CA HIS A 130 -10.84 5.93 -4.99
C HIS A 130 -9.70 6.27 -4.02
N GLY A 131 -8.61 5.50 -4.05
CA GLY A 131 -7.39 5.80 -3.30
C GLY A 131 -6.48 6.80 -4.03
N TRP A 132 -5.69 7.54 -3.27
CA TRP A 132 -4.67 8.46 -3.78
C TRP A 132 -3.31 7.77 -3.85
N THR A 133 -2.46 8.17 -4.80
CA THR A 133 -1.06 7.73 -4.82
C THR A 133 -0.10 8.93 -4.81
N LEU A 134 1.06 8.78 -4.16
CA LEU A 134 2.13 9.77 -4.27
C LEU A 134 2.56 9.92 -5.74
N PRO A 135 3.02 11.12 -6.16
CA PRO A 135 3.36 11.38 -7.56
C PRO A 135 4.65 10.68 -8.02
N TYR A 136 5.32 9.95 -7.12
CA TYR A 136 6.56 9.23 -7.39
C TYR A 136 6.56 7.86 -6.70
N ILE A 137 7.51 7.01 -7.09
CA ILE A 137 7.71 5.66 -6.53
C ILE A 137 9.15 5.48 -6.08
N ALA A 138 9.39 4.47 -5.24
CA ALA A 138 10.71 3.91 -5.00
C ALA A 138 10.76 2.52 -5.65
N ALA A 139 11.74 2.30 -6.53
CA ALA A 139 11.96 1.00 -7.15
C ALA A 139 13.40 0.58 -6.92
N ALA A 140 13.61 -0.70 -6.57
CA ALA A 140 14.91 -1.29 -6.37
C ALA A 140 15.06 -2.53 -7.27
N ARG A 141 16.18 -2.62 -7.97
CA ARG A 141 16.58 -3.75 -8.80
C ARG A 141 17.36 -4.75 -7.96
N LEU A 142 17.52 -5.98 -8.47
CA LEU A 142 18.37 -6.98 -7.81
C LEU A 142 19.79 -6.47 -7.50
N ALA A 143 20.38 -5.68 -8.40
CA ALA A 143 21.72 -5.10 -8.22
C ALA A 143 21.82 -4.07 -7.08
N ASP A 144 20.70 -3.58 -6.55
CA ASP A 144 20.64 -2.61 -5.46
C ASP A 144 20.75 -3.25 -4.08
N PHE A 145 20.81 -4.59 -4.02
CA PHE A 145 20.95 -5.37 -2.78
C PHE A 145 22.34 -6.00 -2.66
N ASP A 146 22.79 -6.22 -1.43
CA ASP A 146 23.97 -7.03 -1.12
C ASP A 146 23.64 -8.54 -1.12
N GLU A 147 24.65 -9.38 -0.88
CA GLU A 147 24.51 -10.84 -0.84
C GLU A 147 23.62 -11.33 0.32
N GLN A 148 23.42 -10.50 1.35
CA GLN A 148 22.57 -10.77 2.50
C GLN A 148 21.13 -10.26 2.30
N GLY A 149 20.84 -9.63 1.16
CA GLY A 149 19.52 -9.10 0.82
C GLY A 149 19.23 -7.72 1.43
N ASN A 150 20.24 -7.02 1.95
CA ASN A 150 20.08 -5.65 2.43
C ASN A 150 20.20 -4.65 1.29
N LEU A 151 19.42 -3.57 1.34
CA LEU A 151 19.52 -2.48 0.38
C LEU A 151 20.85 -1.72 0.57
N ARG A 152 21.69 -1.69 -0.47
CA ARG A 152 22.96 -0.93 -0.52
C ARG A 152 22.88 0.35 -1.35
N ASN A 153 21.84 0.51 -2.17
CA ASN A 153 21.68 1.70 -3.00
C ASN A 153 21.09 2.86 -2.19
N GLU A 154 21.92 3.85 -1.88
CA GLU A 154 21.54 5.02 -1.09
C GLU A 154 20.51 5.92 -1.80
N GLN A 155 20.49 5.99 -3.13
CA GLN A 155 19.46 6.76 -3.84
C GLN A 155 18.08 6.12 -3.72
N VAL A 156 18.01 4.79 -3.68
CA VAL A 156 16.77 4.07 -3.41
C VAL A 156 16.36 4.29 -1.95
N ARG A 157 17.31 4.25 -1.01
CA ARG A 157 17.07 4.55 0.42
C ARG A 157 16.47 5.94 0.60
N ASP A 158 17.06 6.97 0.00
CA ASP A 158 16.54 8.36 0.04
C ASP A 158 15.08 8.44 -0.43
N ARG A 159 14.73 7.70 -1.48
CA ARG A 159 13.35 7.67 -1.99
C ARG A 159 12.39 6.95 -1.03
N LEU A 160 12.81 5.86 -0.40
CA LEU A 160 12.01 5.15 0.61
C LEU A 160 11.78 6.04 1.83
N GLU A 161 12.80 6.79 2.26
CA GLU A 161 12.69 7.73 3.37
C GLU A 161 11.71 8.86 3.05
N ARG A 162 11.78 9.42 1.83
CA ARG A 162 10.80 10.40 1.34
C ARG A 162 9.38 9.84 1.31
N ILE A 163 9.18 8.62 0.79
CA ILE A 163 7.86 7.97 0.79
C ILE A 163 7.34 7.81 2.21
N GLY A 164 8.14 7.26 3.12
CA GLY A 164 7.73 7.06 4.52
C GLY A 164 7.31 8.36 5.19
N ARG A 165 8.14 9.41 5.06
CA ARG A 165 7.83 10.74 5.57
C ARG A 165 6.55 11.31 4.94
N ASP A 166 6.45 11.28 3.61
CA ASP A 166 5.35 11.94 2.90
C ASP A 166 4.02 11.25 3.16
N VAL A 167 3.99 9.91 3.24
CA VAL A 167 2.80 9.17 3.66
C VAL A 167 2.42 9.54 5.09
N ALA A 168 3.37 9.57 6.03
CA ALA A 168 3.09 9.92 7.43
C ALA A 168 2.52 11.34 7.60
N ILE A 169 2.90 12.28 6.73
CA ILE A 169 2.47 13.68 6.80
C ILE A 169 1.18 13.93 6.01
N TYR A 170 1.08 13.45 4.76
CA TYR A 170 -0.03 13.81 3.87
C TYR A 170 -1.25 12.89 4.00
N ALA A 171 -1.06 11.61 4.32
CA ALA A 171 -2.17 10.67 4.47
C ALA A 171 -3.24 11.12 5.48
N PRO A 172 -2.89 11.53 6.73
CA PRO A 172 -3.89 11.97 7.69
C PRO A 172 -4.64 13.23 7.25
N LEU A 173 -3.99 14.14 6.51
CA LEU A 173 -4.63 15.37 6.00
C LEU A 173 -5.70 15.04 4.97
N LEU A 174 -5.36 14.20 3.98
CA LEU A 174 -6.30 13.74 2.95
C LEU A 174 -7.45 12.96 3.58
N TRP A 175 -7.13 12.06 4.52
CA TRP A 175 -8.15 11.25 5.18
C TRP A 175 -9.11 12.06 6.05
N GLN A 176 -8.61 13.06 6.79
CA GLN A 176 -9.45 13.95 7.57
C GLN A 176 -10.38 14.77 6.68
N GLN A 177 -9.87 15.34 5.59
CA GLN A 177 -10.70 16.09 4.65
C GLN A 177 -11.76 15.21 4.01
N PHE A 178 -11.39 14.01 3.53
CA PHE A 178 -12.32 13.07 2.92
C PHE A 178 -13.48 12.72 3.87
N LYS A 179 -13.20 12.46 5.15
CA LYS A 179 -14.25 12.22 6.16
C LYS A 179 -15.14 13.45 6.39
N ALA A 180 -14.57 14.65 6.39
CA ALA A 180 -15.33 15.88 6.51
C ALA A 180 -16.28 16.06 5.31
N ASP A 181 -15.82 15.74 4.10
CA ASP A 181 -16.61 15.81 2.88
C ASP A 181 -17.76 14.79 2.88
N GLN A 182 -17.53 13.57 3.39
CA GLN A 182 -18.60 12.56 3.56
C GLN A 182 -19.71 13.02 4.52
N ALA A 183 -19.39 13.87 5.50
CA ALA A 183 -20.36 14.38 6.48
C ALA A 183 -21.25 15.51 5.94
N LEU A 184 -20.93 16.09 4.78
CA LEU A 184 -21.76 17.12 4.13
C LEU A 184 -23.07 16.50 3.59
N PRO A 185 -24.09 17.30 3.23
CA PRO A 185 -25.27 16.79 2.51
C PRO A 185 -24.89 16.15 1.16
N PRO A 186 -25.61 15.11 0.69
CA PRO A 186 -25.37 14.51 -0.62
C PRO A 186 -25.40 15.53 -1.75
N GLY A 187 -24.48 15.39 -2.70
CA GLY A 187 -24.37 16.27 -3.87
C GLY A 187 -22.95 16.74 -4.17
N PRO A 188 -22.78 17.64 -5.16
CA PRO A 188 -21.47 18.03 -5.68
C PRO A 188 -20.50 18.62 -4.64
N THR A 189 -21.02 19.14 -3.53
CA THR A 189 -20.22 19.69 -2.42
C THR A 189 -19.40 18.63 -1.68
N ARG A 190 -19.75 17.34 -1.78
CA ARG A 190 -18.94 16.23 -1.27
C ARG A 190 -17.73 15.93 -2.14
N GLY A 191 -17.66 16.49 -3.35
CA GLY A 191 -16.68 16.09 -4.35
C GLY A 191 -16.75 14.58 -4.63
N PHE A 192 -15.59 13.94 -4.77
CA PHE A 192 -15.52 12.50 -5.06
C PHE A 192 -15.89 11.61 -3.86
N ALA A 193 -15.97 12.16 -2.64
CA ALA A 193 -16.39 11.41 -1.45
C ALA A 193 -17.83 10.88 -1.56
N GLU A 194 -18.63 11.47 -2.45
CA GLU A 194 -19.97 10.98 -2.83
C GLU A 194 -19.94 9.57 -3.41
N TRP A 195 -18.87 9.17 -4.10
CA TRP A 195 -18.77 7.88 -4.79
C TRP A 195 -18.24 6.73 -3.91
N ALA A 196 -18.01 7.00 -2.63
CA ALA A 196 -17.40 6.07 -1.68
C ALA A 196 -18.34 5.65 -0.55
N LEU A 197 -19.65 5.81 -0.74
CA LEU A 197 -20.72 5.41 0.19
C LEU A 197 -21.42 4.12 -0.26
#